data_AF-N8W663-F1
#
_entry.id   AF-N8W663-F1
#
_cell.length_a   1.000
_cell.length_b   1.000
_cell.length_c   1.000
_cell.angle_alpha   90.00
_cell.angle_beta   90.00
_cell.angle_gamma   90.00
#
_symmetry.space_group_name_H-M   'P 1'
#
loop_
_entity.id
_entity.type
_entity.pdbx_description
1 polymer ?
#
loop_
_entity_poly.entity_id
_entity_poly.type
_entity_poly.pdbx_seq_one_letter_code
_entity_poly.pdbx_strand_id
1 'polypeptide(L)'
;PVFAGKVTANGLDANGNKVENVADATAATDAVNKGQLDATQANVDKGIKFGNGTSNNQFALGDTINVKGSSDGSITSTTTADGVQLGLGNTIKVG
;
A
#
# COMPACT_ATOMS: atom_id res chain seq x y z
N PRO A 1 32.47 -9.40 -24.95
CA PRO A 1 31.99 -10.57 -25.71
C PRO A 1 30.47 -10.52 -25.77
N VAL A 2 29.86 -10.86 -26.90
CA VAL A 2 28.40 -10.99 -27.03
C VAL A 2 28.10 -12.48 -27.15
N PHE A 3 27.26 -13.01 -26.27
CA PHE A 3 26.83 -14.41 -26.31
C PHE A 3 25.51 -14.48 -27.07
N ALA A 4 25.51 -15.10 -28.25
CA ALA A 4 24.32 -15.16 -29.12
C ALA A 4 23.36 -16.32 -28.75
N GLY A 5 23.33 -16.76 -27.49
CA GLY A 5 22.56 -17.93 -27.09
C GLY A 5 22.39 -18.07 -25.58
N LYS A 6 21.80 -19.19 -25.16
CA LYS A 6 21.56 -19.49 -23.75
C LYS A 6 22.89 -19.75 -23.03
N VAL A 7 23.20 -18.93 -22.05
CA VAL A 7 24.24 -19.21 -21.07
C VAL A 7 23.62 -20.03 -19.95
N THR A 8 24.18 -21.21 -19.66
CA THR A 8 23.78 -22.01 -18.50
C THR A 8 24.91 -21.97 -17.49
N ALA A 9 24.60 -21.51 -16.28
CA ALA A 9 25.52 -21.45 -15.14
C ALA A 9 24.75 -21.82 -13.88
N ASN A 10 25.45 -22.30 -12.85
CA ASN A 10 24.82 -22.60 -11.55
C ASN A 10 24.38 -21.34 -10.79
N GLY A 11 24.87 -20.17 -11.22
CA GLY A 11 24.53 -18.86 -10.66
C GLY A 11 25.18 -17.74 -11.48
N LEU A 12 24.78 -16.50 -11.18
CA LEU A 12 25.34 -15.28 -11.76
C LEU A 12 25.63 -14.30 -10.61
N ASP A 13 26.88 -13.88 -10.48
CA ASP A 13 27.28 -12.79 -9.59
C ASP A 13 27.72 -11.60 -10.46
N ALA A 14 27.04 -10.47 -10.32
CA ALA A 14 27.36 -9.25 -11.06
C ALA A 14 28.53 -8.46 -10.44
N ASN A 15 29.10 -8.93 -9.32
CA ASN A 15 30.21 -8.30 -8.60
C ASN A 15 29.95 -6.82 -8.29
N GLY A 16 28.75 -6.52 -7.77
CA GLY A 16 28.30 -5.17 -7.45
C GLY A 16 27.89 -4.29 -8.64
N ASN A 17 27.97 -4.79 -9.88
CA ASN A 17 27.55 -4.04 -11.07
C ASN A 17 26.03 -4.16 -11.31
N LYS A 18 25.48 -3.22 -12.08
CA LYS A 18 24.09 -3.30 -12.55
C LYS A 18 23.95 -4.36 -13.63
N VAL A 19 22.79 -5.02 -13.65
CA VAL A 19 22.32 -5.77 -14.81
C VAL A 19 21.42 -4.84 -15.61
N GLU A 20 21.90 -4.38 -16.76
CA GLU A 20 21.21 -3.39 -17.59
C GLU A 20 20.34 -4.04 -18.67
N ASN A 21 19.39 -3.28 -19.22
CA ASN A 21 18.50 -3.70 -20.31
C ASN A 21 17.62 -4.93 -19.98
N VAL A 22 17.18 -5.04 -18.72
CA VAL A 22 16.20 -6.05 -18.31
C VAL A 22 14.81 -5.59 -18.75
N ALA A 23 14.22 -6.27 -19.74
CA ALA A 23 12.85 -6.04 -20.18
C ALA A 23 11.83 -6.33 -19.05
N ASP A 24 10.61 -5.84 -19.19
CA ASP A 24 9.55 -6.12 -18.22
C ASP A 24 9.27 -7.62 -18.14
N ALA A 25 9.21 -8.14 -16.91
CA ALA A 25 8.82 -9.52 -16.62
C ALA A 25 7.39 -9.80 -17.08
N THR A 26 7.17 -10.95 -17.75
CA THR A 26 5.84 -11.40 -18.18
C THR A 26 5.50 -12.80 -17.66
N ALA A 27 6.50 -13.63 -17.39
CA ALA A 27 6.36 -14.93 -16.75
C ALA A 27 6.76 -14.88 -15.27
N ALA A 28 6.26 -15.83 -14.48
CA ALA A 28 6.52 -15.90 -13.04
C ALA A 28 8.00 -16.10 -12.66
N THR A 29 8.83 -16.57 -13.61
CA THR A 29 10.25 -16.84 -13.40
C THR A 29 11.17 -15.75 -13.96
N ASP A 30 10.61 -14.70 -14.55
CA ASP A 30 11.39 -13.59 -15.11
C ASP A 30 11.94 -12.70 -13.98
N ALA A 31 13.10 -12.10 -14.23
CA ALA A 31 13.62 -11.06 -13.35
C ALA A 31 12.79 -9.77 -13.53
N VAL A 32 12.43 -9.12 -12.42
CA VAL A 32 11.76 -7.81 -12.46
C VAL A 32 12.79 -6.69 -12.60
N ASN A 33 12.47 -5.67 -13.39
CA ASN A 33 13.26 -4.44 -13.45
C ASN A 33 12.75 -3.38 -12.45
N LYS A 34 13.51 -2.29 -12.29
CA LYS A 34 13.15 -1.21 -11.35
C LYS A 34 11.82 -0.53 -11.70
N GLY A 35 11.46 -0.41 -12.97
CA GLY A 35 10.20 0.21 -13.38
C GLY A 35 8.98 -0.55 -12.85
N GLN A 36 9.03 -1.87 -12.86
CA GLN A 36 7.98 -2.73 -12.28
C GLN A 36 7.92 -2.62 -10.74
N LEU A 37 9.08 -2.50 -10.08
CA LEU A 37 9.14 -2.26 -8.64
C LEU A 37 8.57 -0.87 -8.28
N ASP A 38 8.94 0.17 -9.01
CA ASP A 38 8.46 1.54 -8.80
C ASP A 38 6.95 1.64 -9.02
N ALA A 39 6.40 0.92 -10.02
CA ALA A 39 4.95 0.84 -10.24
C ALA A 39 4.23 0.16 -9.07
N THR A 40 4.84 -0.88 -8.50
CA THR A 40 4.35 -1.52 -7.27
C THR A 40 4.39 -0.54 -6.10
N GLN A 41 5.49 0.18 -5.92
CA GLN A 41 5.64 1.19 -4.87
C GLN A 41 4.60 2.30 -5.00
N ALA A 42 4.36 2.81 -6.21
CA ALA A 42 3.32 3.80 -6.47
C ALA A 42 1.91 3.30 -6.10
N ASN A 43 1.65 1.99 -6.16
CA ASN A 43 0.39 1.41 -5.69
C ASN A 43 0.33 1.33 -4.15
N VAL A 44 1.44 1.01 -3.50
CA VAL A 44 1.57 1.02 -2.03
C VAL A 44 1.37 2.44 -1.49
N ASP A 45 1.99 3.43 -2.14
CA ASP A 45 1.93 4.85 -1.75
C ASP A 45 0.53 5.47 -1.89
N LYS A 46 -0.39 4.83 -2.63
CA LYS A 46 -1.80 5.26 -2.67
C LYS A 46 -2.44 5.20 -1.28
N GLY A 47 -1.98 4.30 -0.41
CA GLY A 47 -2.48 4.16 0.94
C GLY A 47 -4.00 3.96 1.01
N ILE A 48 -4.62 4.53 2.04
CA ILE A 48 -6.07 4.51 2.24
C ILE A 48 -6.62 5.93 2.15
N LYS A 49 -7.56 6.16 1.21
CA LYS A 49 -8.37 7.37 1.13
C LYS A 49 -9.53 7.25 2.11
N PHE A 50 -9.64 8.12 3.13
CA PHE A 50 -10.76 8.09 4.07
C PHE A 50 -11.37 9.48 4.26
N GLY A 51 -12.69 9.59 4.07
CA GLY A 51 -13.41 10.86 4.06
C GLY A 51 -14.86 10.74 3.64
N ASN A 52 -15.52 11.87 3.41
CA ASN A 52 -16.95 11.93 3.09
C ASN A 52 -17.24 11.95 1.58
N GLY A 53 -16.26 11.61 0.74
CA GLY A 53 -16.38 11.66 -0.72
C GLY A 53 -16.13 13.03 -1.35
N THR A 54 -16.16 14.12 -0.57
CA THR A 54 -15.78 15.48 -1.02
C THR A 54 -14.44 15.89 -0.44
N SER A 55 -14.26 15.73 0.87
CA SER A 55 -13.00 15.95 1.58
C SER A 55 -12.50 14.61 2.09
N ASN A 56 -11.25 14.28 1.73
CA ASN A 56 -10.62 13.02 2.09
C ASN A 56 -9.22 13.28 2.63
N ASN A 57 -8.82 12.49 3.62
CA ASN A 57 -7.44 12.40 4.06
C ASN A 57 -6.80 11.14 3.46
N GLN A 58 -5.50 11.21 3.18
CA GLN A 58 -4.67 10.10 2.76
C GLN A 58 -3.87 9.58 3.95
N PHE A 59 -4.00 8.29 4.24
CA PHE A 59 -3.21 7.59 5.26
C PHE A 59 -2.30 6.57 4.57
N ALA A 60 -1.04 6.44 4.97
CA ALA A 60 -0.18 5.40 4.45
C ALA A 60 -0.66 4.01 4.89
N LEU A 61 -0.26 2.95 4.19
CA LEU A 61 -0.56 1.60 4.64
C LEU A 61 0.12 1.35 5.99
N GLY A 62 -0.65 0.88 6.97
CA GLY A 62 -0.18 0.66 8.35
C GLY A 62 -0.39 1.83 9.30
N ASP A 63 -0.75 3.02 8.79
CA ASP A 63 -1.14 4.14 9.65
C ASP A 63 -2.45 3.85 10.38
N THR A 64 -2.58 4.40 11.58
CA THR A 64 -3.85 4.37 12.32
C THR A 64 -4.80 5.44 11.80
N ILE A 65 -5.99 5.03 11.35
CA ILE A 65 -7.08 5.95 11.00
C ILE A 65 -7.93 6.20 12.24
N ASN A 66 -7.85 7.41 12.80
CA ASN A 66 -8.63 7.78 13.97
C ASN A 66 -10.08 8.13 13.59
N VAL A 67 -11.00 7.22 13.86
CA VAL A 67 -12.44 7.52 13.83
C VAL A 67 -12.85 7.94 15.24
N LYS A 68 -13.15 9.23 15.43
CA LYS A 68 -13.49 9.78 16.75
C LYS A 68 -15.01 9.91 16.91
N GLY A 69 -15.48 9.73 18.14
CA GLY A 69 -16.84 10.13 18.52
C GLY A 69 -17.01 11.65 18.46
N SER A 70 -18.25 12.12 18.61
CA SER A 70 -18.54 13.55 18.71
C SER A 70 -18.17 14.09 20.09
N SER A 71 -17.78 15.36 20.17
CA SER A 71 -17.39 16.00 21.44
C SER A 71 -18.54 16.16 22.43
N ASP A 72 -19.78 16.17 21.94
CA ASP A 72 -21.00 16.24 22.76
C ASP A 72 -21.52 14.86 23.21
N GLY A 73 -20.84 13.77 22.82
CA GLY A 73 -21.22 12.41 23.18
C GLY A 73 -22.37 11.81 22.37
N SER A 74 -22.93 12.53 21.39
CA SER A 74 -23.99 12.01 20.51
C SER A 74 -23.55 10.75 19.73
N ILE A 75 -22.29 10.70 19.29
CA ILE A 75 -21.67 9.57 18.60
C ILE A 75 -20.49 9.03 19.42
N THR A 76 -20.46 7.72 19.64
CA THR A 76 -19.30 7.03 20.24
C THR A 76 -18.52 6.28 19.16
N SER A 77 -17.21 6.17 19.34
CA SER A 77 -16.34 5.32 18.52
C SER A 77 -15.44 4.52 19.43
N THR A 78 -15.52 3.19 19.33
CA THR A 78 -14.79 2.26 20.20
C THR A 78 -14.06 1.23 19.33
N THR A 79 -12.78 1.02 19.59
CA THR A 79 -12.04 -0.08 18.96
C THR A 79 -12.39 -1.39 19.63
N THR A 80 -12.73 -2.39 18.83
CA THR A 80 -13.00 -3.78 19.24
C THR A 80 -12.06 -4.73 18.49
N ALA A 81 -12.18 -6.04 18.73
CA ALA A 81 -11.41 -7.04 17.99
C ALA A 81 -11.72 -7.05 16.47
N ASP A 82 -12.92 -6.61 16.09
CA ASP A 82 -13.40 -6.61 14.69
C ASP A 82 -13.12 -5.28 13.97
N GLY A 83 -12.51 -4.29 14.66
CA GLY A 83 -12.19 -2.97 14.09
C GLY A 83 -12.79 -1.82 14.89
N VAL A 84 -13.43 -0.87 14.22
CA VAL A 84 -14.11 0.27 14.88
C VAL A 84 -15.61 0.03 14.92
N GLN A 85 -16.19 0.06 16.11
CA GLN A 85 -17.63 0.10 16.30
C GLN A 85 -18.10 1.52 16.58
N LEU A 86 -19.10 1.97 15.85
CA LEU A 86 -19.80 3.23 16.08
C LEU A 86 -21.09 2.98 16.85
N GLY A 87 -21.43 3.93 17.72
CA GLY A 87 -22.64 3.87 18.55
C GLY A 87 -23.25 5.25 18.76
N LEU A 88 -24.45 5.24 19.32
CA LEU A 88 -25.18 6.43 19.73
C LEU A 88 -25.05 6.63 21.24
N GLY A 89 -24.94 7.89 21.67
CA GLY A 89 -25.06 8.24 23.08
C GLY A 89 -26.50 8.12 23.59
N ASN A 90 -26.70 8.15 24.91
CA ASN A 90 -28.02 8.18 25.54
C ASN A 90 -28.85 9.41 25.17
N THR A 91 -28.18 10.48 24.74
CA THR A 91 -28.82 11.70 24.23
C THR A 91 -28.14 12.07 22.94
N ILE A 92 -28.95 12.37 21.92
CA ILE A 92 -28.48 12.88 20.65
C ILE A 92 -28.79 14.36 20.63
N LYS A 93 -27.75 15.18 20.56
CA LYS A 93 -27.91 16.60 20.32
C LYS A 93 -28.22 16.80 18.85
N VAL A 94 -29.47 17.16 18.57
CA VAL A 94 -29.86 17.74 17.29
C VAL A 94 -29.81 19.25 17.44
N GLY A 95 -29.13 19.91 16.51
CA GLY A 95 -29.06 21.38 16.46
C GLY A 95 -30.42 22.00 16.25
#